data_AF-A0A0G0SZL2-F1
#
_entry.id   AF-A0A0G0SZL2-F1
#
_cell.length_a   1.000
_cell.length_b   1.000
_cell.length_c   1.000
_cell.angle_alpha   90.00
_cell.angle_beta   90.00
_cell.angle_gamma   90.00
#
_symmetry.space_group_name_H-M   'P 1'
#
loop_
_entity.id
_entity.type
_entity.pdbx_description
1 polymer ?
#
loop_
_entity_poly.entity_id
_entity_poly.type
_entity_poly.pdbx_seq_one_letter_code
_entity_poly.pdbx_strand_id
1 'polypeptide(L)' 'MDPRQLILANLERARPFINMPDNIYQKLLKPERALDGRIVIPIDDGTDATFLYYRCQHNTW' A
#
# COMPACT_ATOMS: atom_id res chain seq x y z
N MET A 1 -15.32 -3.45 5.06
CA MET A 1 -14.95 -2.13 4.47
C MET A 1 -13.53 -2.27 3.94
N ASP A 2 -13.27 -1.90 2.69
CA ASP A 2 -11.91 -1.92 2.12
C ASP A 2 -11.04 -0.83 2.79
N PRO A 3 -9.93 -1.19 3.46
CA PRO A 3 -9.03 -0.22 4.10
C PRO A 3 -8.53 0.87 3.14
N ARG A 4 -8.32 0.53 1.86
CA ARG A 4 -7.88 1.50 0.85
C ARG A 4 -8.97 2.55 0.59
N GLN A 5 -10.22 2.12 0.43
CA GLN A 5 -11.36 3.02 0.25
C GLN A 5 -11.53 3.96 1.44
N LEU A 6 -11.35 3.46 2.66
CA LEU A 6 -11.41 4.27 3.88
C LEU A 6 -10.34 5.38 3.88
N ILE A 7 -9.09 5.04 3.57
CA ILE A 7 -7.99 6.02 3.55
C ILE A 7 -8.17 7.05 2.44
N LEU A 8 -8.60 6.64 1.25
CA LEU A 8 -8.87 7.58 0.14
C LEU A 8 -10.04 8.52 0.49
N ALA A 9 -11.08 8.03 1.14
CA ALA A 9 -12.17 8.88 1.63
C ALA A 9 -11.69 9.91 2.66
N ASN A 10 -10.75 9.54 3.54
CA ASN A 10 -10.15 10.47 4.49
C ASN A 10 -9.28 11.53 3.79
N LEU A 11 -8.53 11.14 2.76
CA LEU A 11 -7.75 12.09 1.95
C LEU A 11 -8.67 13.11 1.25
N GLU A 12 -9.77 12.66 0.65
CA GLU A 12 -10.77 13.55 0.05
C GLU A 12 -11.41 14.50 1.07
N ARG A 13 -11.76 14.00 2.26
CA ARG A 13 -12.29 14.84 3.35
C ARG A 13 -11.30 15.89 3.84
N ALA A 14 -10.00 15.61 3.77
CA ALA A 14 -8.95 16.53 4.19
C ALA A 14 -8.65 17.62 3.14
N ARG A 15 -8.91 17.35 1.86
CA ARG A 15 -8.62 18.24 0.72
C ARG A 15 -9.09 19.70 0.89
N PRO A 16 -10.31 20.02 1.36
CA PRO A 16 -10.72 21.43 1.50
C PRO A 16 -10.00 22.18 2.64
N PHE A 17 -9.35 21.47 3.57
CA PHE A 17 -8.71 22.06 4.74
C PHE A 17 -7.19 22.24 4.56
N ILE A 18 -6.62 21.70 3.49
CA ILE A 18 -5.19 21.72 3.21
C ILE A 18 -5.02 22.37 1.84
N ASN A 19 -4.17 23.40 1.74
CA ASN A 19 -3.79 23.96 0.44
C ASN A 19 -2.82 23.00 -0.28
N MET A 20 -3.34 21.85 -0.70
CA MET A 20 -2.58 20.78 -1.34
C MET A 20 -2.57 20.99 -2.86
N PRO A 21 -1.38 21.11 -3.48
CA PRO A 21 -1.27 21.15 -4.93
C PRO A 21 -1.84 19.87 -5.56
N ASP A 22 -2.54 20.01 -6.70
CA ASP A 22 -3.19 18.88 -7.36
C ASP A 22 -2.21 17.76 -7.76
N ASN A 23 -0.97 18.09 -8.12
CA ASN A 23 0.06 17.10 -8.41
C ASN A 23 0.42 16.24 -7.18
N ILE A 24 0.44 16.84 -5.98
CA ILE A 24 0.66 16.10 -4.72
C ILE A 24 -0.55 15.23 -4.41
N TYR A 25 -1.77 15.76 -4.59
CA TYR A 25 -3.01 15.02 -4.39
C TYR A 25 -3.06 13.76 -5.27
N GLN A 26 -2.84 13.91 -6.58
CA GLN A 26 -2.85 12.80 -7.54
C GLN A 26 -1.78 11.75 -7.21
N LYS A 27 -0.61 12.19 -6.73
CA LYS A 27 0.47 11.30 -6.32
C LYS A 27 0.08 10.42 -5.14
N LEU A 28 -0.63 10.96 -4.14
CA LEU A 28 -1.06 10.21 -2.95
C LEU A 28 -2.18 9.19 -3.22
N LEU A 29 -2.81 9.20 -4.40
CA LEU A 29 -3.87 8.23 -4.74
C LEU A 29 -3.35 6.81 -4.96
N LYS A 30 -2.06 6.65 -5.28
CA LYS A 30 -1.44 5.36 -5.58
C LYS A 30 -0.05 5.27 -4.94
N PRO A 31 0.35 4.09 -4.44
CA PRO A 31 1.72 3.92 -3.96
C PRO A 31 2.71 4.07 -5.12
N GLU A 32 3.87 4.69 -4.86
CA GLU A 32 4.96 4.77 -5.82
C GLU A 32 5.48 3.38 -6.23
N ARG A 33 5.57 2.46 -5.27
CA ARG A 33 5.97 1.08 -5.53
C ARG A 33 5.22 0.10 -4.64
N ALA A 34 4.56 -0.87 -5.27
CA ALA A 34 4.01 -2.04 -4.61
C ALA A 34 4.72 -3.28 -5.15
N LEU A 35 5.23 -4.11 -4.24
CA LEU A 35 5.82 -5.41 -4.56
C LEU A 35 5.01 -6.48 -3.84
N ASP A 36 4.70 -7.53 -4.55
CA ASP A 36 4.10 -8.74 -4.03
C ASP A 36 4.81 -9.95 -4.63
N GLY A 37 4.72 -11.08 -3.95
CA GLY A 37 5.27 -12.31 -4.46
C GLY A 37 5.11 -13.46 -3.49
N ARG A 38 5.90 -14.50 -3.72
CA ARG A 38 5.88 -15.73 -2.92
C ARG A 38 7.24 -15.97 -2.30
N ILE A 39 7.24 -16.34 -1.03
CA ILE A 39 8.42 -16.81 -0.30
C ILE A 39 8.16 -18.27 0.05
N VAL A 40 9.11 -19.13 -0.29
CA VAL A 40 9.08 -20.55 0.05
C VAL A 40 9.99 -20.78 1.24
N ILE A 41 9.49 -21.46 2.26
CA ILE A 41 10.20 -21.70 3.51
C ILE A 41 10.06 -23.18 3.87
N PRO A 42 11.16 -23.90 4.12
CA PRO A 42 11.11 -25.23 4.72
C PRO A 42 10.52 -25.14 6.13
N ILE A 43 9.53 -25.98 6.43
CA ILE A 43 8.89 -26.03 7.75
C ILE A 43 9.42 -27.23 8.56
N ASP A 44 9.02 -27.33 9.82
CA ASP A 44 9.60 -28.25 10.82
C ASP A 44 9.54 -29.73 10.41
N ASP A 45 8.58 -30.11 9.56
CA ASP A 45 8.43 -31.49 9.05
C ASP A 45 9.32 -31.79 7.81
N GLY A 46 10.12 -30.82 7.37
CA GLY A 46 11.00 -30.92 6.21
C GLY A 46 10.33 -30.66 4.86
N THR A 47 9.04 -30.33 4.82
CA THR A 47 8.35 -29.91 3.59
C THR A 47 8.49 -28.40 3.34
N ASP A 48 8.21 -27.97 2.11
CA ASP A 48 8.22 -26.55 1.72
C ASP A 48 6.82 -25.94 1.82
N ALA A 49 6.70 -24.85 2.58
CA ALA A 49 5.50 -24.02 2.64
C ALA A 49 5.68 -22.73 1.84
N THR A 50 4.66 -22.33 1.07
CA THR A 50 4.67 -21.11 0.27
C THR A 50 3.80 -20.03 0.93
N PHE A 51 4.36 -18.85 1.14
CA PHE A 51 3.70 -17.70 1.73
C PHE A 51 3.65 -16.53 0.75
N LEU A 52 2.57 -15.75 0.79
CA LEU A 52 2.51 -14.48 0.09
C LEU A 52 3.22 -13.40 0.90
N TYR A 53 3.99 -12.54 0.22
CA TYR A 53 4.56 -11.35 0.84
C TYR A 53 4.11 -10.10 0.10
N TYR A 54 4.09 -8.99 0.83
CA TYR A 54 3.73 -7.67 0.30
C TYR A 54 4.66 -6.60 0.86
N ARG A 55 5.09 -5.68 0.01
CA ARG A 55 5.84 -4.47 0.39
C ARG A 55 5.29 -3.28 -0.36
N CYS A 56 4.79 -2.29 0.38
CA CYS A 56 4.26 -1.05 -0.18
C CYS A 56 5.16 0.12 0.24
N GLN A 57 5.72 0.82 -0.73
CA GLN A 57 6.35 2.12 -0.55
C GLN A 57 5.41 3.16 -1.14
N HIS A 58 4.66 3.81 -0.26
CA HIS A 58 3.57 4.66 -0.69
C HIS A 58 4.08 6.00 -1.23
N ASN A 59 5.02 6.64 -0.55
CA ASN A 59 5.66 7.88 -0.95
C ASN A 59 7.09 7.90 -0.40
N THR A 60 8.08 8.20 -1.23
CA THR A 60 9.51 8.24 -0.87
C THR A 60 10.14 9.62 -1.07
N TRP A 61 9.33 10.61 -1.46
CA TRP A 61 9.73 12.01 -1.58
C TRP A 61 9.67 12.74 -0.24
#